data_AF-A0A7V5XIC1-F1
#
_entry.id   AF-A0A7V5XIC1-F1
#
_cell.length_a   1.000
_cell.length_b   1.000
_cell.length_c   1.000
_cell.angle_alpha   90.00
_cell.angle_beta   90.00
_cell.angle_gamma   90.00
#
_symmetry.space_group_name_H-M   'P 1'
#
loop_
_entity.id
_entity.type
_entity.pdbx_description
1 polymer ?
#
loop_
_entity_poly.entity_id
_entity_poly.type
_entity_poly.pdbx_seq_one_letter_code
_entity_poly.pdbx_strand_id
1 'polypeptide(L)'
;MKINFNPNIQIKNLQHPQNKTLENKLDFKNFFLKKIKEIDNSQKEAQKMLEALAKGEDVDFSEVALAISKADLNFKLLLRIRNKVLEAYQEIMRMQI
;
A
#
# COMPACT_ATOMS: atom_id res chain seq x y z
N MET A 1 -48.86 41.48 27.62
CA MET A 1 -48.16 40.21 27.39
C MET A 1 -47.14 40.45 26.29
N LYS A 2 -45.83 40.53 26.61
CA LYS A 2 -44.77 40.76 25.61
C LYS A 2 -44.04 39.43 25.41
N ILE A 3 -44.20 38.81 24.24
CA ILE A 3 -43.52 37.58 23.87
C ILE A 3 -42.12 37.98 23.42
N ASN A 4 -41.11 37.62 24.21
CA ASN A 4 -39.72 37.92 23.94
C ASN A 4 -39.16 36.80 23.04
N PHE A 5 -38.89 37.10 21.78
CA PHE A 5 -38.26 36.16 20.85
C PHE A 5 -36.73 36.25 21.02
N ASN A 6 -36.15 35.20 21.60
CA ASN A 6 -34.70 35.02 21.69
C ASN A 6 -34.18 34.42 20.36
N PRO A 7 -33.36 35.13 19.56
CA PRO A 7 -32.89 34.64 18.28
C PRO A 7 -31.58 33.88 18.45
N ASN A 8 -31.61 32.77 19.18
CA ASN A 8 -30.43 31.92 19.32
C ASN A 8 -30.80 30.46 19.06
N ILE A 9 -31.22 30.19 17.83
CA ILE A 9 -31.22 28.85 17.27
C ILE A 9 -29.80 28.62 16.75
N GLN A 10 -28.94 28.12 17.65
CA GLN A 10 -27.70 27.47 17.21
C GLN A 10 -28.09 26.27 16.37
N ILE A 11 -27.93 26.37 15.05
CA ILE A 11 -27.92 25.20 14.17
C ILE A 11 -26.63 24.43 14.47
N LYS A 12 -26.71 23.60 15.50
CA LYS A 12 -25.68 22.65 15.89
C LYS A 12 -25.68 21.53 14.85
N ASN A 13 -24.58 21.46 14.10
CA ASN A 13 -24.06 20.28 13.41
C ASN A 13 -25.04 19.54 12.49
N LEU A 14 -25.31 20.11 11.31
CA LEU A 14 -25.49 19.30 10.11
C LEU A 14 -24.11 19.02 9.51
N GLN A 15 -23.35 18.15 10.19
CA GLN A 15 -22.15 17.56 9.62
C GLN A 15 -22.58 16.64 8.48
N HIS A 16 -22.45 17.11 7.25
CA HIS A 16 -22.38 16.25 6.08
C HIS A 16 -21.16 15.35 6.23
N PRO A 17 -21.28 14.00 6.23
CA PRO A 17 -20.12 13.13 6.12
C PRO A 17 -19.66 13.13 4.65
N GLN A 18 -19.01 14.21 4.22
CA GLN A 18 -18.58 14.40 2.81
C GLN A 18 -17.05 14.45 2.65
N ASN A 19 -16.24 13.91 3.57
CA ASN A 19 -14.78 13.92 3.37
C ASN A 19 -13.96 12.76 3.97
N LYS A 20 -14.57 11.62 4.30
CA LYS A 20 -13.81 10.45 4.80
C LYS A 20 -13.26 9.51 3.71
N THR A 21 -13.60 9.76 2.45
CA THR A 21 -13.30 8.84 1.32
C THR A 21 -11.94 9.12 0.66
N LEU A 22 -11.42 10.35 0.78
CA LEU A 22 -10.16 10.75 0.13
C LEU A 22 -8.91 10.36 0.94
N GLU A 23 -8.99 10.31 2.27
CA GLU A 23 -7.89 9.89 3.15
C GLU A 23 -7.47 8.43 2.90
N ASN A 24 -8.44 7.51 2.81
CA ASN A 24 -8.18 6.08 2.59
C ASN A 24 -7.54 5.78 1.22
N LYS A 25 -7.77 6.61 0.18
CA LYS A 25 -7.18 6.40 -1.15
C LYS A 25 -5.69 6.73 -1.18
N LEU A 26 -5.29 7.77 -0.46
CA LEU A 26 -3.87 8.12 -0.29
C LEU A 26 -3.14 7.05 0.52
N ASP A 27 -3.84 6.44 1.49
CA ASP A 27 -3.25 5.45 2.39
C ASP A 27 -2.87 4.14 1.68
N PHE A 28 -3.75 3.56 0.86
CA PHE A 28 -3.42 2.34 0.09
C PHE A 28 -2.28 2.57 -0.90
N LYS A 29 -2.28 3.70 -1.64
CA LYS A 29 -1.20 4.03 -2.58
C LYS A 29 0.15 4.12 -1.84
N ASN A 30 0.18 4.82 -0.72
CA ASN A 30 1.40 4.99 0.07
C ASN A 30 1.88 3.66 0.67
N PHE A 31 0.97 2.86 1.21
CA PHE A 31 1.24 1.51 1.69
C PHE A 31 1.83 0.64 0.57
N PHE A 32 1.19 0.60 -0.60
CA PHE A 32 1.64 -0.21 -1.73
C PHE A 32 3.01 0.23 -2.25
N LEU A 33 3.25 1.54 -2.39
CA LEU A 33 4.57 2.08 -2.76
C LEU A 33 5.64 1.73 -1.73
N LYS A 34 5.31 1.77 -0.43
CA LYS A 34 6.22 1.33 0.63
C LYS A 34 6.55 -0.15 0.49
N LYS A 35 5.57 -1.00 0.23
CA LYS A 35 5.79 -2.44 0.01
C LYS A 35 6.64 -2.73 -1.23
N ILE A 36 6.46 -2.00 -2.33
CA ILE A 36 7.35 -2.13 -3.50
C ILE A 36 8.80 -1.82 -3.12
N LYS A 37 9.03 -0.73 -2.36
CA LYS A 37 10.38 -0.38 -1.89
C LYS A 37 10.98 -1.44 -0.97
N GLU A 38 10.18 -2.01 -0.07
CA GLU A 38 10.63 -3.12 0.79
C GLU A 38 11.06 -4.35 -0.03
N ILE A 39 10.34 -4.67 -1.11
CA ILE A 39 10.67 -5.78 -2.00
C ILE A 39 11.94 -5.50 -2.81
N ASP A 40 12.10 -4.28 -3.35
CA ASP A 40 13.31 -3.85 -4.06
C ASP A 40 14.55 -3.95 -3.16
N ASN A 41 14.43 -3.51 -1.91
CA ASN A 41 15.50 -3.64 -0.92
C ASN A 41 15.83 -5.12 -0.65
N SER A 42 14.82 -5.98 -0.48
CA SER A 42 15.03 -7.42 -0.26
C SER A 42 15.70 -8.10 -1.46
N GLN A 43 15.42 -7.67 -2.70
CA GLN A 43 16.11 -8.17 -3.89
C GLN A 43 17.58 -7.74 -3.92
N LYS A 44 17.86 -6.46 -3.62
CA LYS A 44 19.24 -5.93 -3.56
C LYS A 44 20.06 -6.61 -2.48
N GLU A 45 19.46 -6.88 -1.33
CA GLU A 45 20.10 -7.60 -0.23
C GLU A 45 20.46 -9.03 -0.65
N ALA A 46 19.51 -9.77 -1.25
CA ALA A 46 19.76 -11.11 -1.77
C ALA A 46 20.88 -11.11 -2.82
N GLN A 47 20.91 -10.11 -3.69
CA GLN A 47 21.96 -9.96 -4.71
C GLN A 47 23.32 -9.66 -4.09
N LYS A 48 23.38 -8.81 -3.07
CA LYS A 48 24.60 -8.53 -2.32
C LYS A 48 25.15 -9.77 -1.62
N MET A 49 24.29 -10.56 -0.99
CA MET A 49 24.70 -11.82 -0.34
C MET A 49 25.20 -12.85 -1.36
N LEU A 50 24.57 -12.92 -2.52
CA LEU A 50 25.02 -13.77 -3.62
C LEU A 50 26.41 -13.35 -4.13
N GLU A 51 26.65 -12.04 -4.27
CA GLU A 51 27.96 -11.51 -4.66
C GLU A 51 29.03 -11.78 -3.61
N ALA A 52 28.72 -11.60 -2.32
CA ALA A 52 29.62 -11.90 -1.22
C ALA A 52 30.01 -13.39 -1.20
N LEU A 53 29.01 -14.27 -1.38
CA LEU A 53 29.23 -15.70 -1.49
C LEU A 53 30.11 -16.06 -2.70
N ALA A 54 29.86 -15.46 -3.86
CA ALA A 54 30.66 -15.67 -5.07
C ALA A 54 32.11 -15.16 -4.93
N LYS A 55 32.35 -14.16 -4.07
CA LYS A 55 33.68 -13.65 -3.72
C LYS A 55 34.39 -14.51 -2.67
N GLY A 56 33.72 -15.51 -2.10
CA GLY A 56 34.25 -16.34 -1.03
C GLY A 56 34.29 -15.65 0.33
N GLU A 57 33.46 -14.62 0.53
CA GLU A 57 33.24 -14.03 1.86
C GLU A 57 32.51 -15.05 2.77
N ASP A 58 32.64 -14.89 4.09
CA ASP A 58 32.04 -15.79 5.08
C ASP A 58 30.52 -15.52 5.19
N VAL A 59 29.77 -16.06 4.24
CA VAL A 59 28.30 -15.99 4.18
C VAL A 59 27.74 -17.40 4.01
N ASP A 60 26.75 -17.74 4.84
CA ASP A 60 26.10 -19.06 4.80
C ASP A 60 25.27 -19.21 3.52
N PHE A 61 25.60 -20.23 2.72
CA PHE A 61 24.85 -20.58 1.51
C PHE A 61 23.34 -20.71 1.76
N SER A 62 22.95 -21.30 2.89
CA SER A 62 21.55 -21.51 3.29
C SER A 62 20.83 -20.18 3.50
N GLU A 63 21.51 -19.20 4.08
CA GLU A 63 20.97 -17.85 4.28
C GLU A 63 20.80 -17.11 2.95
N VAL A 64 21.78 -17.20 2.05
CA VAL A 64 21.68 -16.64 0.69
C VAL A 64 20.52 -17.27 -0.07
N ALA A 65 20.40 -18.60 -0.04
CA ALA A 65 19.32 -19.32 -0.72
C ALA A 65 17.94 -18.95 -0.16
N LEU A 66 17.82 -18.78 1.16
CA LEU A 66 16.59 -18.36 1.82
C LEU A 66 16.21 -16.94 1.42
N ALA A 67 17.18 -16.02 1.40
CA ALA A 67 16.95 -14.64 1.01
C ALA A 67 16.50 -14.51 -0.46
N ILE A 68 17.14 -15.25 -1.37
CA ILE A 68 16.72 -15.31 -2.78
C ILE A 68 15.30 -15.86 -2.89
N SER A 69 14.98 -16.95 -2.19
CA SER A 69 13.65 -17.57 -2.23
C SER A 69 12.57 -16.61 -1.71
N LYS A 70 12.87 -15.89 -0.62
CA LYS A 70 11.97 -14.87 -0.06
C LYS A 70 11.75 -13.72 -1.03
N ALA A 71 12.81 -13.22 -1.67
CA ALA A 71 12.73 -12.14 -2.64
C ALA A 71 11.88 -12.54 -3.87
N ASP A 72 12.05 -13.75 -4.39
CA ASP A 72 11.27 -14.28 -5.51
C ASP A 72 9.78 -14.46 -5.15
N LEU A 73 9.48 -15.04 -3.99
CA LEU A 73 8.10 -15.23 -3.52
C LEU A 73 7.38 -13.89 -3.35
N ASN A 74 8.05 -12.91 -2.75
CA ASN A 74 7.50 -11.57 -2.59
C ASN A 74 7.25 -10.87 -3.92
N PHE A 75 8.16 -11.04 -4.89
CA PHE A 75 7.99 -10.49 -6.23
C PHE A 75 6.79 -11.12 -6.95
N LYS A 76 6.66 -12.44 -6.89
CA LYS A 76 5.48 -13.15 -7.45
C LYS A 76 4.18 -12.66 -6.83
N LEU A 77 4.16 -12.44 -5.51
CA LEU A 77 3.01 -11.85 -4.82
C LEU A 77 2.69 -10.44 -5.36
N LEU A 78 3.71 -9.59 -5.53
CA LEU A 78 3.54 -8.24 -6.07
C LEU A 78 2.93 -8.25 -7.47
N LEU A 79 3.37 -9.17 -8.35
CA LEU A 79 2.79 -9.30 -9.69
C LEU A 79 1.31 -9.67 -9.63
N ARG A 80 0.91 -10.55 -8.71
CA ARG A 80 -0.50 -10.89 -8.51
C ARG A 80 -1.32 -9.69 -8.04
N ILE A 81 -0.79 -8.90 -7.11
CA ILE A 81 -1.44 -7.68 -6.65
C ILE A 81 -1.55 -6.66 -7.80
N ARG A 82 -0.47 -6.45 -8.57
CA ARG A 82 -0.46 -5.57 -9.74
C ARG A 82 -1.59 -5.94 -10.70
N ASN A 83 -1.69 -7.22 -11.07
CA ASN A 83 -2.74 -7.71 -11.96
C ASN A 83 -4.12 -7.45 -11.36
N LYS A 84 -4.31 -7.72 -10.06
CA LYS A 84 -5.61 -7.51 -9.41
C LYS A 84 -6.03 -6.05 -9.36
N VAL A 85 -5.09 -5.12 -9.15
CA VAL A 85 -5.35 -3.68 -9.17
C VAL A 85 -5.74 -3.23 -10.58
N LEU A 86 -5.08 -3.74 -11.63
CA LEU A 86 -5.44 -3.46 -13.02
C LEU A 86 -6.83 -4.00 -13.36
N GLU A 87 -7.15 -5.23 -12.96
CA GLU A 87 -8.49 -5.81 -13.10
C GLU A 87 -9.56 -4.95 -12.42
N ALA A 88 -9.32 -4.55 -11.16
CA ALA A 88 -10.27 -3.72 -10.41
C ALA A 88 -10.49 -2.37 -11.09
N TYR A 89 -9.44 -1.76 -11.65
CA TYR A 89 -9.56 -0.54 -12.43
C TYR A 89 -10.40 -0.75 -13.70
N GLN A 90 -10.14 -1.83 -14.45
CA GLN A 90 -10.91 -2.18 -15.65
C GLN A 90 -12.39 -2.46 -15.31
N GLU A 91 -12.67 -3.10 -14.18
CA GLU A 91 -14.03 -3.42 -13.76
C GLU A 91 -14.85 -2.18 -13.41
N ILE A 92 -14.24 -1.22 -12.71
CA ILE A 92 -14.89 0.07 -12.42
C ILE A 92 -15.23 0.82 -13.72
N MET A 93 -14.37 0.75 -14.74
CA MET A 93 -14.63 1.35 -16.05
C MET A 93 -15.77 0.66 -16.80
N ARG A 94 -15.91 -0.67 -16.67
CA ARG A 94 -17.00 -1.43 -17.28
C ARG A 94 -18.38 -1.14 -16.67
N MET A 95 -18.45 -0.71 -15.41
CA MET A 95 -19.72 -0.36 -14.76
C MET A 95 -20.31 0.99 -15.20
N GLN A 96 -19.51 1.87 -15.80
CA GLN A 96 -19.93 3.25 -16.14
C GLN A 96 -20.49 3.39 -17.57
N ILE A 97 -20.66 2.29 -18.29
CA ILE A 97 -21.23 2.23 -19.65
C ILE A 97 -22.69 1.80 -19.58
#